data_AF-A0A1G9S7H1-F1
#
_entry.id   AF-A0A1G9S7H1-F1
#
_cell.length_a   1.000
_cell.length_b   1.000
_cell.length_c   1.000
_cell.angle_alpha   90.00
_cell.angle_beta   90.00
_cell.angle_gamma   90.00
#
_symmetry.space_group_name_H-M   'P 1'
#
loop_
_entity.id
_entity.type
_entity.pdbx_description
1 polymer ?
#
loop_
_entity_poly.entity_id
_entity_poly.type
_entity_poly.pdbx_seq_one_letter_code
_entity_poly.pdbx_strand_id
1 'polypeptide(L)' 'MRREELFRAIRAACSITGRREVIVIGSQSILGTYSEDELPAEATVSREIDVLPIEVTRKSLRSWPTRSKA' A
#
# COMPACT_ATOMS: atom_id res chain seq x y z
N MET A 1 -4.03 12.27 -5.75
CA MET A 1 -3.63 12.46 -4.34
C MET A 1 -2.16 12.87 -4.34
N ARG A 2 -1.72 13.88 -3.58
CA ARG A 2 -0.30 14.26 -3.51
C ARG A 2 0.50 13.24 -2.69
N ARG A 3 1.80 13.10 -2.97
CA ARG A 3 2.72 12.18 -2.25
C ARG A 3 2.68 12.38 -0.72
N GLU A 4 2.60 13.63 -0.27
CA GLU A 4 2.51 13.98 1.15
C GLU A 4 1.18 13.58 1.80
N GLU A 5 0.08 13.56 1.04
CA GLU A 5 -1.22 13.10 1.50
C GLU A 5 -1.22 11.57 1.65
N LEU A 6 -0.61 10.86 0.70
CA LEU A 6 -0.40 9.41 0.77
C LEU A 6 0.38 9.02 2.05
N PHE A 7 1.48 9.71 2.34
CA PHE A 7 2.25 9.46 3.56
C PHE A 7 1.44 9.72 4.84
N ARG A 8 0.67 10.82 4.88
CA ARG A 8 -0.23 11.11 6.01
C ARG A 8 -1.31 10.04 6.16
N ALA A 9 -1.89 9.56 5.07
CA ALA A 9 -2.89 8.51 5.08
C ALA A 9 -2.32 7.18 5.60
N ILE A 10 -1.12 6.79 5.18
CA ILE A 10 -0.43 5.59 5.70
C ILE A 10 -0.18 5.71 7.20
N ARG A 11 0.31 6.86 7.69
CA ARG A 11 0.51 7.09 9.13
C ARG A 11 -0.80 7.05 9.91
N ALA A 12 -1.86 7.66 9.38
CA ALA A 12 -3.18 7.61 9.98
C ALA A 12 -3.72 6.17 10.04
N ALA A 13 -3.59 5.40 8.97
CA ALA A 13 -3.98 3.99 8.92
C ALA A 13 -3.24 3.16 9.98
N CYS A 14 -1.92 3.32 10.10
CA CYS A 14 -1.13 2.69 11.17
C CYS A 14 -1.65 3.08 12.57
N SER A 15 -1.90 4.37 12.80
CA SER A 15 -2.40 4.87 14.09
C SER A 15 -3.79 4.34 14.44
N ILE A 16 -4.71 4.28 13.46
CA ILE A 16 -6.09 3.83 13.64
C ILE A 16 -6.13 2.32 13.90
N THR A 17 -5.31 1.55 13.17
CA THR A 17 -5.31 0.08 13.23
C THR A 17 -4.43 -0.47 14.35
N GLY A 18 -3.64 0.38 15.02
CA GLY A 18 -2.64 -0.03 16.01
C GLY A 18 -1.53 -0.90 15.41
N ARG A 19 -1.29 -0.80 14.10
CA ARG A 19 -0.25 -1.57 13.39
C ARG A 19 0.92 -0.68 13.03
N ARG A 20 2.13 -1.27 13.03
CA ARG A 20 3.34 -0.56 12.61
C ARG A 20 3.44 -0.45 11.09
N GLU A 21 2.82 -1.39 10.38
CA GLU A 21 2.98 -1.59 8.95
C GLU A 21 1.62 -1.95 8.33
N VAL A 22 1.40 -1.51 7.10
CA VAL A 22 0.21 -1.78 6.28
C VAL A 22 0.67 -2.12 4.85
N ILE A 23 -0.14 -2.87 4.12
CA ILE A 23 0.03 -3.07 2.68
C ILE A 23 -0.89 -2.09 1.96
N VAL A 24 -0.34 -1.28 1.07
CA VAL A 24 -1.14 -0.46 0.14
C VAL A 24 -1.49 -1.33 -1.06
N ILE A 25 -2.78 -1.40 -1.38
CA ILE A 25 -3.29 -2.13 -2.54
C ILE A 25 -3.95 -1.15 -3.52
N GLY A 26 -4.32 -1.64 -4.70
CA GLY A 26 -4.98 -0.82 -5.72
C GLY A 26 -4.05 0.23 -6.34
N SER A 27 -4.64 1.27 -6.93
CA SER A 27 -3.92 2.25 -7.77
C SER A 27 -2.82 3.01 -7.02
N GLN A 28 -2.96 3.23 -5.71
CA GLN A 28 -1.92 3.88 -4.91
C GLN A 28 -0.67 3.00 -4.70
N SER A 29 -0.77 1.69 -4.88
CA SER A 29 0.43 0.83 -4.92
C SER A 29 1.27 1.08 -6.17
N ILE A 30 0.61 1.40 -7.31
CA ILE A 30 1.27 1.73 -8.58
C ILE A 30 1.89 3.13 -8.49
N LEU A 31 1.11 4.14 -8.11
CA LEU A 31 1.58 5.53 -7.92
C LEU A 31 2.56 5.69 -6.75
N GLY A 32 2.55 4.75 -5.82
CA GLY A 32 3.54 4.60 -4.76
C GLY A 32 4.91 4.19 -5.30
N THR A 33 4.93 3.42 -6.39
CA THR A 33 6.09 2.73 -6.97
C THR A 33 6.71 3.50 -8.14
N TYR A 34 5.88 3.99 -9.06
CA TYR A 34 6.31 4.72 -10.25
C TYR A 34 6.04 6.21 -10.10
N SER A 35 6.86 7.03 -10.74
CA SER A 35 6.60 8.47 -10.88
C SER A 35 5.46 8.73 -11.88
N GLU A 36 4.84 9.90 -11.81
CA GLU A 36 3.73 10.26 -12.70
C GLU A 36 4.17 10.38 -14.17
N ASP A 37 5.44 10.70 -14.43
CA ASP A 37 6.03 10.76 -15.77
C ASP A 37 6.33 9.38 -16.39
N GLU A 38 6.35 8.33 -15.57
CA GLU A 38 6.48 6.93 -16.03
C GLU A 38 5.13 6.28 -16.34
N LEU A 39 4.01 6.96 -16.08
CA LEU A 39 2.67 6.40 -16.20
C LEU A 39 1.81 7.15 -17.22
N PRO A 40 0.86 6.47 -17.89
CA PRO A 40 -0.20 7.15 -18.64
C PRO A 40 -0.97 8.11 -17.73
N ALA A 41 -1.42 9.25 -18.26
CA ALA A 41 -2.15 10.26 -17.50
C ALA A 41 -3.41 9.69 -16.82
N GLU A 42 -4.04 8.70 -17.44
CA GLU A 42 -5.22 8.01 -16.90
C GLU A 42 -4.90 7.21 -15.63
N ALA A 43 -3.64 6.82 -15.42
CA ALA A 43 -3.21 6.08 -14.24
C ALA A 43 -2.85 6.99 -13.06
N THR A 44 -2.81 8.32 -13.21
CA THR A 44 -2.42 9.27 -12.16
C THR A 44 -3.62 9.94 -11.47
N VAL A 45 -4.86 9.60 -11.87
CA VAL A 45 -6.08 10.24 -11.38
C VAL A 45 -6.53 9.81 -9.97
N SER A 46 -5.87 8.80 -9.37
CA SER A 46 -6.34 8.18 -8.12
C SER A 46 -6.35 9.17 -6.94
N ARG A 47 -7.48 9.18 -6.21
CA ARG A 47 -7.74 10.04 -5.05
C ARG A 47 -8.01 9.28 -3.75
N GLU A 48 -8.19 7.97 -3.83
CA GLU A 48 -8.42 7.08 -2.69
C GLU A 48 -7.18 6.24 -2.41
N ILE A 49 -7.13 5.63 -1.22
CA ILE A 49 -6.09 4.68 -0.83
C ILE A 49 -6.76 3.49 -0.16
N ASP A 50 -6.42 2.29 -0.64
CA ASP A 50 -6.84 1.03 -0.04
C ASP A 50 -5.69 0.46 0.78
N VAL A 51 -5.95 0.17 2.06
CA VAL A 51 -4.95 -0.34 3.00
C VAL A 51 -5.39 -1.65 3.63
N LEU A 52 -4.49 -2.62 3.63
CA LEU A 52 -4.63 -3.87 4.37
C LEU A 52 -3.73 -3.83 5.62
N PRO A 53 -4.31 -3.80 6.83
CA PRO A 53 -3.52 -3.87 8.05
C PRO A 53 -2.90 -5.25 8.20
N ILE A 54 -1.58 -5.30 8.42
CA ILE A 54 -0.89 -6.57 8.66
C ILE A 54 -0.34 -6.65 10.07
N GLU A 55 -0.23 -7.87 10.57
CA GLU A 55 0.57 -8.15 11.75
C GLU A 55 1.74 -8.99 11.27
N VAL A 56 2.95 -8.43 11.27
CA VAL A 56 4.13 -9.22 10.96
C VAL A 56 4.45 -10.07 12.19
N THR A 57 3.95 -11.30 12.17
CA THR A 57 4.27 -12.33 13.15
C THR A 57 4.88 -13.50 12.41
N ARG A 58 5.67 -14.33 13.10
CA ARG A 58 6.21 -15.57 12.50
C ARG A 58 5.11 -16.50 11.98
N LYS A 59 3.88 -16.33 12.45
CA LYS A 59 2.68 -17.09 12.06
C LYS A 59 2.07 -16.54 10.76
N SER A 60 2.01 -15.22 10.58
CA SER A 60 1.49 -14.59 9.35
C SER A 60 2.37 -14.85 8.13
N LEU A 61 3.69 -14.91 8.31
CA LEU A 61 4.64 -15.32 7.25
C LEU A 61 4.42 -16.76 6.74
N ARG A 62 3.90 -17.67 7.58
CA ARG A 62 3.63 -19.06 7.19
C ARG A 62 2.27 -19.23 6.51
N SER A 63 1.29 -18.39 6.83
CA SER A 63 -0.04 -18.41 6.22
C SER A 63 -0.13 -17.58 4.94
N TRP A 64 0.86 -16.73 4.68
CA TRP A 64 0.94 -16.00 3.43
C TRP A 64 1.20 -16.99 2.28
N PRO A 65 0.47 -16.93 1.16
CA PRO A 65 0.76 -17.74 0.00
C PRO A 65 2.10 -17.25 -0.58
N THR A 66 3.18 -17.84 -0.10
CA THR A 66 4.51 -17.68 -0.69
C THR A 66 4.43 -18.25 -2.10
N ARG A 67 4.86 -17.46 -3.09
CA ARG A 67 5.03 -17.93 -4.47
C ARG A 67 6.14 -18.99 -4.49
N SER A 68 5.79 -20.21 -4.14
CA SER A 68 6.58 -21.41 -4.37
C SER A 68 5.81 -22.25 -5.37
N LYS A 69 6.01 -21.93 -6.66
CA LYS A 69 5.94 -22.80 -7.86
C LYS A 69 5.89 -21.90 -9.10
N ALA A 70 7.07 -21.49 -9.56
CA ALA A 70 7.40 -21.42 -10.97
C ALA A 70 8.54 -22.41 -11.17
#